data_AF-A0A8J3B4T5-F1
#
_entry.id   AF-A0A8J3B4T5-F1
#
_cell.length_a   1.000
_cell.length_b   1.000
_cell.length_c   1.000
_cell.angle_alpha   90.00
_cell.angle_beta   90.00
_cell.angle_gamma   90.00
#
_symmetry.space_group_name_H-M   'P 1'
#
loop_
_entity.id
_entity.type
_entity.pdbx_description
1 polymer ?
#
loop_
_entity_poly.entity_id
_entity_poly.type
_entity_poly.pdbx_seq_one_letter_code
_entity_poly.pdbx_strand_id
1 'polypeptide(L)' 'MRWNNPRLHDPGRRKSWLACDDHRVSLGDFLTARGFLREVAPYTESVRHR' A
#
# COMPACT_ATOMS: atom_id res chain seq x y z
N MET A 1 2.61 3.13 -0.53
CA MET A 1 2.46 2.21 0.63
C MET A 1 2.19 0.79 0.14
N ARG A 2 2.81 -0.25 0.74
CA ARG A 2 2.59 -1.68 0.40
C ARG A 2 1.73 -2.38 1.46
N TRP A 3 0.85 -3.30 1.04
CA TRP A 3 -0.05 -4.08 1.94
C TRP A 3 -0.33 -5.51 1.44
N ASN A 4 -0.70 -6.40 2.38
CA ASN A 4 -1.26 -7.75 2.18
C ASN A 4 -2.53 -7.95 3.05
N ASN A 5 -3.68 -8.31 2.44
CA ASN A 5 -4.83 -8.89 3.15
C ASN A 5 -4.72 -10.41 3.20
N PRO A 6 -4.23 -11.01 4.29
CA PRO A 6 -4.07 -12.46 4.34
C PRO A 6 -5.41 -13.21 4.32
N ARG A 7 -6.54 -12.52 4.55
CA ARG A 7 -7.89 -13.13 4.48
C ARG A 7 -8.43 -13.27 3.05
N LEU A 8 -7.88 -12.52 2.09
CA LEU A 8 -8.40 -12.46 0.71
C LEU A 8 -7.32 -12.74 -0.35
N HIS A 9 -6.04 -12.66 0.02
CA HIS A 9 -4.93 -12.73 -0.91
C HIS A 9 -3.82 -13.64 -0.40
N ASP A 10 -3.16 -14.31 -1.34
CA ASP A 10 -1.91 -15.02 -1.10
C ASP A 10 -0.85 -14.08 -0.49
N PRO A 11 0.03 -14.55 0.41
CA PRO A 11 1.04 -13.72 1.05
C PRO A 11 1.99 -12.97 0.10
N GLY A 12 2.18 -13.50 -1.11
CA GLY A 12 2.99 -12.90 -2.16
C GLY A 12 2.32 -11.72 -2.87
N ARG A 13 0.99 -11.59 -2.80
CA ARG A 13 0.26 -10.51 -3.49
C ARG A 13 0.24 -9.24 -2.65
N ARG A 14 1.04 -8.25 -3.07
CA ARG A 14 1.09 -6.92 -2.46
C ARG A 14 0.35 -5.88 -3.30
N LYS A 15 -0.48 -5.06 -2.67
CA LYS A 15 -1.11 -3.90 -3.33
C LYS A 15 -0.30 -2.64 -3.04
N SER A 16 -0.09 -1.82 -4.08
CA SER A 16 0.46 -0.47 -3.96
C SER A 16 -0.69 0.54 -3.88
N TRP A 17 -0.64 1.40 -2.86
CA TRP A 17 -1.52 2.57 -2.73
C TRP A 17 -0.69 3.84 -2.85
N LEU A 18 -1.17 4.78 -3.66
CA LEU A 18 -0.58 6.10 -3.88
C LEU A 18 -1.38 7.15 -3.12
N ALA A 19 -0.69 8.17 -2.61
CA ALA A 19 -1.27 9.35 -2.02
C ALA A 19 -0.36 10.55 -2.34
N CYS A 20 -0.96 11.72 -2.54
CA CYS A 20 -0.20 12.97 -2.50
C CYS A 20 0.13 13.34 -1.05
N ASP A 21 0.93 14.40 -0.85
CA ASP A 21 1.39 14.81 0.48
C ASP A 21 0.22 15.13 1.43
N ASP A 22 -0.81 15.82 0.94
CA ASP A 22 -2.00 16.17 1.73
C ASP A 22 -2.75 14.93 2.25
N HIS A 23 -2.76 13.84 1.49
CA HIS A 23 -3.51 12.63 1.81
C HIS A 23 -2.66 11.51 2.40
N ARG A 24 -1.34 11.72 2.51
CA ARG A 24 -0.42 10.69 2.99
C ARG A 24 -0.72 10.25 4.41
N VAL A 25 -0.99 11.21 5.30
CA VAL A 25 -1.22 10.95 6.74
C VAL A 25 -2.53 10.18 6.93
N SER A 26 -3.63 10.70 6.39
CA SER A 26 -4.95 10.09 6.54
C SER A 26 -5.02 8.66 5.97
N LEU A 27 -4.39 8.40 4.82
CA LEU A 27 -4.30 7.05 4.27
C LEU A 27 -3.44 6.13 5.15
N GLY A 28 -2.32 6.64 5.68
CA GLY A 28 -1.45 5.89 6.58
C GLY A 28 -2.17 5.44 7.84
N ASP A 29 -2.93 6.35 8.46
CA ASP A 29 -3.73 6.07 9.65
C ASP A 29 -4.83 5.04 9.37
N PHE A 30 -5.55 5.21 8.27
CA PHE A 30 -6.60 4.28 7.82
C PHE A 30 -6.07 2.84 7.67
N LEU A 31 -4.89 2.69 7.06
CA LEU A 31 -4.26 1.38 6.84
C LEU A 31 -3.69 0.82 8.15
N THR A 32 -3.07 1.65 8.98
CA THR A 32 -2.47 1.22 10.26
C THR A 32 -3.54 0.70 11.21
N ALA A 33 -4.65 1.42 11.36
CA ALA A 33 -5.76 1.02 12.23
C ALA A 33 -6.36 -0.35 11.87
N ARG A 34 -6.16 -0.83 10.64
CA ARG A 34 -6.65 -2.12 10.15
C ARG A 34 -5.57 -3.21 10.09
N GLY A 35 -4.34 -2.90 10.52
CA GLY A 35 -3.19 -3.81 10.39
C GLY A 35 -2.75 -4.01 8.92
N PHE A 36 -3.10 -3.06 8.05
CA PHE A 36 -2.85 -3.12 6.62
C PHE A 36 -1.54 -2.44 6.20
N LEU A 37 -1.02 -1.51 6.99
CA LEU A 37 0.22 -0.86 6.59
C LEU A 37 1.41 -1.83 6.77
N ARG A 38 2.13 -2.14 5.68
CA ARG A 38 3.38 -2.93 5.73
C ARG A 38 4.61 -2.08 5.53
N GLU A 39 4.56 -1.17 4.55
CA GLU A 39 5.71 -0.36 4.18
C GLU A 39 5.26 0.95 3.53
N VAL A 40 5.97 2.05 3.83
CA VAL A 40 5.87 3.31 3.10
C VAL A 40 7.16 3.49 2.31
N ALA A 41 7.05 3.55 0.98
CA ALA A 41 8.17 3.78 0.08
C ALA A 41 7.77 4.80 -0.98
N PRO A 42 8.73 5.60 -1.51
CA PRO A 42 8.50 6.44 -2.68
C PRO A 42 7.93 5.61 -3.84
N TYR A 43 7.07 6.24 -4.65
CA TYR A 43 6.60 5.57 -5.84
C TYR A 43 7.71 5.56 -6.89
N THR A 44 8.17 4.36 -7.22
CA THR A 44 8.99 4.09 -8.40
C THR A 44 8.08 3.48 -9.45
N GLU A 45 7.98 4.07 -10.64
CA GLU A 45 7.21 3.48 -11.73
C GLU A 45 7.66 2.04 -11.97
N SER A 46 6.75 1.09 -11.81
CA SER A 46 6.96 -0.26 -12.31
C SER A 46 6.71 -0.24 -13.81
N VAL A 47 7.69 -0.68 -14.60
CA VAL A 47 7.53 -0.88 -16.05
C VAL A 47 6.23 -1.65 -16.29
N ARG A 48 5.26 -1.00 -16.93
CA ARG A 48 4.01 -1.66 -17.32
C ARG A 48 4.38 -2.70 -18.37
N HIS A 49 4.37 -3.97 -18.02
CA HIS A 49 4.27 -5.02 -19.01
C HIS A 49 2.88 -4.91 -19.64
N ARG A 50 2.88 -4.56 -20.93
CA ARG A 50 1.67 -4.50 -21.76
C ARG A 50 1.08 -5.89 -21.93
#